data_AF-A0A7J6UWK5-F1
#
_entry.id   AF-A0A7J6UWK5-F1
#
_cell.length_a   1.000
_cell.length_b   1.000
_cell.length_c   1.000
_cell.angle_alpha   90.00
_cell.angle_beta   90.00
_cell.angle_gamma   90.00
#
_symmetry.space_group_name_H-M   'P 1'
#
loop_
_entity.id
_entity.type
_entity.pdbx_description
1 polymer ?
#
loop_
_entity_poly.entity_id
_entity_poly.type
_entity_poly.pdbx_seq_one_letter_code
_entity_poly.pdbx_strand_id
1 'polypeptide(L)'
;MVDESWNETLGAKHNPILNLSLKLKRLKVAIKRWNKHDFGYIGTRITEETEISEQLQVLSENDLDNTALVDKMEEQESKVENLLNLECSLLKQKAGVKWDHEGE
;
A
#
# COMPACT_ATOMS: atom_id res chain seq x y z
N MET A 1 15.50 -0.03 -5.36
CA MET A 1 14.63 1.15 -5.10
C MET A 1 14.70 1.71 -3.66
N VAL A 2 14.87 0.91 -2.59
CA VAL A 2 15.38 1.40 -1.28
C VAL A 2 16.84 1.03 -1.11
N ASP A 3 17.21 -0.21 -1.45
CA ASP A 3 18.61 -0.67 -1.48
C ASP A 3 19.49 0.19 -2.38
N GLU A 4 19.01 0.57 -3.56
CA GLU A 4 19.74 1.48 -4.46
C GLU A 4 19.98 2.85 -3.80
N SER A 5 18.97 3.43 -3.14
CA SER A 5 19.11 4.72 -2.46
C SER A 5 20.00 4.63 -1.21
N TRP A 6 20.04 3.48 -0.55
CA TRP A 6 20.79 3.26 0.68
C TRP A 6 22.25 2.87 0.42
N ASN A 7 22.50 2.13 -0.65
CA ASN A 7 23.81 1.62 -1.06
C ASN A 7 24.56 2.56 -2.02
N GLU A 8 23.93 3.63 -2.49
CA GLU A 8 24.60 4.68 -3.26
C GLU A 8 25.74 5.29 -2.42
N THR A 9 26.98 5.09 -2.88
CA THR A 9 28.18 5.60 -2.22
C THR A 9 28.44 7.02 -2.67
N LEU A 10 28.12 7.98 -1.80
CA LEU A 10 28.59 9.35 -1.93
C LEU A 10 30.11 9.32 -1.71
N GLY A 11 30.88 9.76 -2.73
CA GLY A 11 32.32 9.54 -2.85
C GLY A 11 33.16 9.75 -1.58
N ALA A 12 34.31 9.07 -1.54
CA ALA A 12 35.17 8.76 -0.38
C ALA A 12 35.71 9.91 0.51
N LYS A 13 35.15 11.13 0.45
CA LYS A 13 35.61 12.32 1.20
C LYS A 13 34.54 13.02 2.04
N HIS A 14 33.38 12.40 2.28
CA HIS A 14 32.30 13.08 3.00
C HIS A 14 32.18 12.65 4.47
N ASN A 15 31.96 13.65 5.34
CA ASN A 15 31.64 13.48 6.75
C ASN A 15 30.50 12.45 6.92
N PRO A 16 30.67 11.40 7.75
CA PRO A 16 29.68 10.35 7.95
C PRO A 16 28.26 10.86 8.26
N ILE A 17 28.16 11.96 9.01
CA ILE A 17 26.87 12.58 9.37
C ILE A 17 26.19 13.17 8.13
N LEU A 18 26.95 13.84 7.26
CA LEU A 18 26.41 14.39 6.01
C LEU A 18 25.93 13.28 5.07
N ASN A 19 26.68 12.17 5.00
CA ASN A 19 26.28 11.01 4.21
C ASN A 19 24.99 10.37 4.73
N LEU A 20 24.86 10.17 6.05
CA LEU A 20 23.63 9.67 6.65
C LEU A 20 22.45 10.62 6.37
N SER A 21 22.67 11.93 6.53
CA SER A 21 21.65 12.96 6.28
C SER A 21 21.11 12.92 4.85
N LEU A 22 22.00 12.75 3.87
CA LEU A 22 21.65 12.68 2.45
C LEU A 22 20.91 11.39 2.11
N LYS A 23 21.37 10.25 2.64
CA LYS A 23 20.68 8.95 2.49
C LYS A 23 19.26 9.01 3.05
N LEU A 24 19.09 9.56 4.25
CA LEU A 24 17.77 9.74 4.88
C LEU A 24 16.87 10.71 4.08
N LYS A 25 17.43 11.80 3.53
CA LYS A 25 16.66 12.72 2.66
C LYS A 25 16.14 12.02 1.41
N ARG A 26 16.96 11.20 0.74
CA ARG A 26 16.56 10.43 -0.44
C ARG A 26 15.50 9.39 -0.11
N LEU A 27 15.73 8.64 0.97
CA LEU A 27 14.77 7.65 1.47
C LEU A 27 13.41 8.30 1.79
N LYS A 28 13.40 9.47 2.44
CA LYS A 28 12.17 10.22 2.75
C LYS A 28 11.37 10.57 1.50
N VAL A 29 12.03 10.92 0.40
CA VAL A 29 11.34 11.23 -0.88
C VAL A 29 10.70 9.96 -1.46
N ALA A 30 11.43 8.84 -1.45
CA ALA A 30 10.90 7.56 -1.91
C ALA A 30 9.69 7.11 -1.07
N ILE A 31 9.80 7.17 0.26
CA ILE A 31 8.69 6.83 1.17
C ILE A 31 7.48 7.75 0.96
N LYS A 32 7.69 9.06 0.78
CA LYS A 32 6.59 9.99 0.49
C LYS A 32 5.85 9.64 -0.80
N ARG A 33 6.59 9.24 -1.84
CA ARG A 33 6.00 8.81 -3.11
C ARG A 33 5.14 7.56 -2.90
N TRP A 34 5.66 6.55 -2.22
CA TRP A 34 4.91 5.33 -1.91
C TRP A 34 3.67 5.60 -1.06
N ASN A 35 3.81 6.39 0.00
CA ASN A 35 2.66 6.77 0.81
C ASN A 35 1.60 7.52 0.02
N LYS A 36 1.99 8.34 -0.96
CA LYS A 36 1.03 9.06 -1.78
C LYS A 36 0.37 8.16 -2.82
N HIS A 37 1.15 7.36 -3.55
CA HIS A 37 0.66 6.69 -4.76
C HIS A 37 0.27 5.23 -4.56
N ASP A 38 0.87 4.54 -3.59
CA ASP A 38 0.70 3.11 -3.40
C ASP A 38 -0.17 2.81 -2.17
N PHE A 39 0.08 3.50 -1.04
CA PHE A 39 -0.65 3.27 0.21
C PHE A 39 -1.79 4.26 0.47
N GLY A 40 -1.67 5.49 -0.03
CA GLY A 40 -2.61 6.57 0.26
C GLY A 40 -4.01 6.37 -0.32
N TYR A 41 -4.12 5.49 -1.31
CA TYR A 41 -5.36 5.20 -2.02
C TYR A 41 -5.93 3.80 -1.71
N ILE A 42 -5.38 3.07 -0.73
CA ILE A 42 -5.91 1.74 -0.39
C ILE A 42 -7.38 1.85 0.06
N GLY A 43 -7.72 2.80 0.92
CA GLY A 43 -9.10 3.01 1.38
C GLY A 43 -10.05 3.37 0.23
N THR A 44 -9.67 4.29 -0.65
CA THR A 44 -10.49 4.65 -1.83
C THR A 44 -10.65 3.48 -2.79
N ARG A 45 -9.60 2.68 -3.01
CA ARG A 45 -9.68 1.46 -3.83
C ARG A 45 -10.61 0.42 -3.20
N ILE A 46 -10.57 0.23 -1.88
CA ILE A 46 -11.50 -0.68 -1.19
C ILE A 46 -12.93 -0.22 -1.44
N THR A 47 -13.24 1.07 -1.28
CA THR A 47 -14.57 1.61 -1.55
C THR A 47 -15.01 1.38 -3.00
N GLU A 48 -14.17 1.77 -3.97
CA GLU A 48 -14.45 1.61 -5.41
C GLU A 48 -14.71 0.13 -5.78
N GLU A 49 -13.85 -0.78 -5.33
CA GLU A 49 -13.98 -2.21 -5.64
C GLU A 49 -15.17 -2.86 -4.90
N THR A 50 -15.55 -2.34 -3.73
CA THR A 50 -16.76 -2.78 -2.99
C THR A 50 -18.02 -2.33 -3.72
N GLU A 51 -18.08 -1.09 -4.20
CA GLU A 51 -19.21 -0.59 -5.01
C GLU A 51 -19.38 -1.41 -6.30
N ILE A 52 -18.28 -1.80 -6.96
CA ILE A 52 -18.34 -2.70 -8.13
C ILE A 52 -18.88 -4.08 -7.74
N SER A 53 -18.46 -4.62 -6.59
CA SER A 53 -18.95 -5.90 -6.08
C SER A 53 -20.46 -5.87 -5.82
N GLU A 54 -20.95 -4.80 -5.18
CA GLU A 54 -22.38 -4.59 -4.92
C GLU A 54 -23.18 -4.50 -6.23
N GLN A 55 -22.66 -3.79 -7.23
CA GLN A 55 -23.30 -3.71 -8.56
C GLN A 55 -23.37 -5.07 -9.25
N LEU A 56 -22.29 -5.86 -9.20
CA LEU A 56 -22.27 -7.21 -9.75
C LEU A 56 -23.25 -8.13 -9.04
N GLN A 57 -23.37 -8.02 -7.72
CA GLN A 57 -24.34 -8.77 -6.94
C GLN A 57 -25.78 -8.48 -7.38
N VAL A 58 -26.14 -7.20 -7.53
CA VAL A 58 -27.46 -6.80 -8.05
C VAL A 58 -27.69 -7.35 -9.46
N LEU A 59 -26.68 -7.32 -10.33
CA LEU A 59 -26.80 -7.87 -11.69
C LEU A 59 -27.00 -9.39 -11.67
N SER A 60 -26.28 -10.11 -10.81
CA SER A 60 -26.41 -11.57 -10.66
C SER A 60 -27.76 -11.98 -10.09
N GLU A 61 -28.34 -11.20 -9.17
CA GLU A 61 -29.68 -11.45 -8.63
C GLU A 61 -30.78 -11.31 -9.70
N ASN A 62 -30.53 -10.50 -10.73
CA ASN A 62 -31.44 -10.31 -11.86
C ASN A 62 -31.25 -11.32 -13.01
N ASP A 63 -30.14 -12.08 -13.01
CA ASP A 63 -29.79 -13.03 -14.09
C ASP A 63 -29.02 -14.24 -13.52
N LEU A 64 -29.75 -15.14 -12.84
CA LEU A 64 -29.20 -16.26 -12.07
C LEU A 64 -28.51 -17.35 -12.90
N ASP A 65 -28.77 -17.43 -14.21
CA ASP A 65 -28.18 -18.44 -15.10
C ASP A 65 -26.86 -17.95 -15.75
N ASN A 66 -26.47 -16.70 -15.47
CA ASN A 66 -25.29 -16.08 -16.06
C ASN A 66 -24.01 -16.44 -15.31
N THR A 67 -23.49 -17.64 -15.62
CA THR A 67 -22.23 -18.16 -15.08
C THR A 67 -21.04 -17.19 -15.23
N ALA A 68 -21.01 -16.36 -16.27
CA ALA A 68 -19.96 -15.36 -16.44
C ALA A 68 -20.04 -14.19 -15.44
N LEU A 69 -21.22 -13.89 -14.90
CA LEU A 69 -21.38 -12.92 -13.80
C LEU A 69 -20.88 -13.52 -12.48
N VAL A 70 -21.11 -14.81 -12.25
CA VAL A 70 -20.62 -15.53 -11.06
C VAL A 70 -19.09 -15.53 -11.02
N ASP A 71 -18.43 -15.88 -12.12
CA ASP A 71 -16.96 -15.85 -12.22
C ASP A 71 -16.39 -14.45 -11.95
N LYS A 72 -17.06 -13.40 -12.46
CA LYS A 72 -16.67 -12.00 -12.22
C LYS A 72 -16.86 -11.57 -10.79
N MET A 73 -17.93 -12.03 -10.12
CA MET A 73 -18.14 -11.77 -8.71
C MET A 73 -17.04 -12.40 -7.85
N GLU A 74 -16.69 -13.66 -8.11
CA GLU A 74 -15.63 -14.34 -7.37
C GLU A 74 -14.27 -13.64 -7.54
N GLU A 75 -13.95 -13.21 -8.77
CA GLU A 75 -12.75 -12.40 -9.03
C GLU A 75 -12.78 -11.07 -8.27
N GLN A 76 -13.94 -10.42 -8.23
CA GLN A 76 -14.12 -9.13 -7.58
C GLN A 76 -14.03 -9.23 -6.05
N GLU A 77 -14.65 -10.24 -5.45
CA GLU A 77 -14.56 -10.54 -4.02
C GLU A 77 -13.11 -10.83 -3.62
N SER A 78 -12.37 -11.60 -4.43
CA SER A 78 -10.95 -11.84 -4.20
C SER A 78 -10.12 -10.55 -4.22
N LYS A 79 -10.44 -9.59 -5.11
CA LYS A 79 -9.76 -8.28 -5.14
C LYS A 79 -10.04 -7.47 -3.88
N VAL A 80 -11.30 -7.41 -3.43
CA VAL A 80 -11.70 -6.71 -2.20
C VAL A 80 -11.00 -7.33 -0.99
N GLU A 81 -11.00 -8.66 -0.87
CA GLU A 81 -10.33 -9.38 0.22
C GLU A 81 -8.82 -9.07 0.26
N ASN A 82 -8.16 -9.09 -0.89
CA ASN A 82 -6.74 -8.75 -0.99
C ASN A 82 -6.44 -7.32 -0.54
N LEU A 83 -7.28 -6.35 -0.93
CA LEU A 83 -7.13 -4.96 -0.51
C LEU A 83 -7.35 -4.78 1.01
N LEU A 84 -8.35 -5.45 1.58
CA LEU A 84 -8.59 -5.45 3.02
C LEU A 84 -7.42 -6.07 3.80
N ASN A 85 -6.84 -7.17 3.29
CA ASN A 85 -5.66 -7.79 3.88
C ASN A 85 -4.44 -6.84 3.85
N LEU A 86 -4.24 -6.13 2.74
CA LEU A 86 -3.19 -5.11 2.63
C LEU A 86 -3.41 -3.95 3.60
N GLU A 87 -4.65 -3.45 3.74
CA GLU A 87 -4.99 -2.41 4.70
C GLU A 87 -4.72 -2.88 6.14
N CYS A 88 -5.16 -4.09 6.49
CA CYS A 88 -4.92 -4.67 7.80
C CYS A 88 -3.42 -4.82 8.09
N SER A 89 -2.63 -5.26 7.12
CA SER A 89 -1.15 -5.33 7.25
C SER A 89 -0.55 -3.94 7.48
N LEU A 90 -0.98 -2.95 6.70
CA LEU A 90 -0.52 -1.56 6.83
C LEU A 90 -0.89 -0.97 8.20
N LEU A 91 -2.10 -1.22 8.70
CA LEU A 91 -2.54 -0.77 10.01
C LEU A 91 -1.77 -1.47 11.13
N LYS A 92 -1.51 -2.78 11.02
CA LYS A 92 -0.66 -3.51 11.96
C LYS A 92 0.76 -2.94 11.99
N GLN A 93 1.34 -2.64 10.83
CA GLN A 93 2.65 -2.01 10.76
C GLN A 93 2.64 -0.62 11.40
N LYS A 94 1.63 0.22 11.11
CA LYS A 94 1.46 1.54 11.75
C LYS A 94 1.30 1.46 13.26
N ALA A 95 0.49 0.52 13.75
CA ALA A 95 0.24 0.33 15.19
C ALA A 95 1.45 -0.30 15.90
N GLY A 96 2.22 -1.13 15.21
CA GLY A 96 3.45 -1.74 15.70
C GLY A 96 4.64 -0.78 15.77
N VAL A 97 4.54 0.42 15.16
CA VAL A 97 5.50 1.49 15.42
C VAL A 97 5.28 2.01 16.84
N LYS A 98 5.98 1.40 17.79
CA LYS A 98 6.32 2.09 19.04
C LYS A 98 7.22 3.25 18.62
N TRP A 99 6.65 4.46 18.53
CA TRP A 99 7.46 5.67 18.48
C TRP A 99 8.32 5.62 19.72
N ASP A 100 9.63 5.43 19.54
CA ASP A 100 10.57 5.26 20.63
C ASP A 100 10.30 6.30 21.71
N HIS A 101 10.00 5.78 22.89
CA HIS A 101 10.06 6.48 24.16
C HIS A 101 11.51 6.75 24.57
N GLU A 102 12.47 6.58 23.65
CA GLU A 102 13.89 6.89 23.82
C GLU A 102 14.16 8.30 23.31
N GLY A 103 13.65 9.26 24.08
CA GLY A 103 13.93 10.68 23.96
C GLY A 103 14.14 11.27 25.34
N GLU A 104 14.96 10.61 26.17
CA GLU A 104 15.65 11.21 27.33
C GLU A 104 17.13 11.40 27.02
#